data_AF-A0A358AWT2-F1
#
_entry.id   AF-A0A358AWT2-F1
#
_cell.length_a   1.000
_cell.length_b   1.000
_cell.length_c   1.000
_cell.angle_alpha   90.00
_cell.angle_beta   90.00
_cell.angle_gamma   90.00
#
_symmetry.space_group_name_H-M   'P 1'
#
loop_
_entity.id
_entity.type
_entity.pdbx_description
1 polymer ?
#
loop_
_entity_poly.entity_id
_entity_poly.type
_entity_poly.pdbx_seq_one_letter_code
_entity_poly.pdbx_strand_id
1 'polypeptide(L)' 'MTLNATIARVTDRIRARSADLRGPYLERMQAAALTGPARGHLACGNQAHAYAAMLEDKAALAEGRVPNIGIVTAYN' A
#
# COMPACT_ATOMS: atom_id res chain seq x y z
N MET A 1 20.75 -11.01 -16.51
CA MET A 1 20.77 -9.56 -16.84
C MET A 1 21.52 -8.82 -15.74
N THR A 2 22.42 -7.91 -16.09
CA THR A 2 23.15 -7.05 -15.15
C THR A 2 22.27 -5.86 -14.76
N LEU A 3 22.27 -5.50 -13.48
CA LEU A 3 21.53 -4.35 -12.97
C LEU A 3 22.13 -3.05 -13.53
N ASN A 4 21.29 -2.12 -13.99
CA ASN A 4 21.73 -0.81 -14.44
C ASN A 4 22.44 -0.04 -13.30
N ALA A 5 23.65 0.48 -13.57
CA ALA A 5 24.49 1.12 -12.56
C ALA A 5 23.84 2.35 -11.89
N THR A 6 23.02 3.11 -12.64
CA THR A 6 22.28 4.24 -12.07
C THR A 6 21.19 3.77 -11.13
N ILE A 7 20.46 2.70 -11.49
CA ILE A 7 19.44 2.10 -10.61
C ILE A 7 20.07 1.58 -9.32
N ALA A 8 21.22 0.90 -9.41
CA ALA A 8 21.96 0.43 -8.24
C ALA A 8 22.32 1.59 -7.29
N ARG A 9 22.99 2.64 -7.82
CA ARG A 9 23.40 3.81 -7.03
C ARG A 9 22.22 4.54 -6.37
N VAL A 10 21.11 4.70 -7.09
CA VAL A 10 19.91 5.34 -6.55
C VAL A 10 19.29 4.50 -5.44
N THR A 11 19.24 3.17 -5.64
CA THR A 11 18.73 2.22 -4.65
C THR A 11 19.54 2.30 -3.35
N ASP A 12 20.87 2.29 -3.45
CA ASP A 12 21.75 2.37 -2.28
C ASP A 12 21.61 3.70 -1.54
N ARG A 13 21.49 4.82 -2.28
CA ARG A 13 21.22 6.14 -1.68
C ARG A 13 19.89 6.17 -0.93
N ILE A 14 18.85 5.55 -1.46
CA ILE A 14 17.54 5.47 -0.79
C ILE A 14 17.64 4.59 0.46
N ARG A 15 18.33 3.45 0.38
CA ARG A 15 18.57 2.56 1.54
C ARG A 15 19.28 3.29 2.67
N ALA A 16 20.39 3.95 2.37
CA ALA A 16 21.17 4.71 3.37
C ALA A 16 20.32 5.82 4.02
N ARG A 17 19.65 6.65 3.22
CA ARG A 17 18.79 7.73 3.74
C ARG A 17 17.63 7.22 4.59
N SER A 18 17.14 6.01 4.33
CA SER A 18 15.93 5.47 4.97
C SER A 18 16.24 4.51 6.12
N ALA A 19 17.52 4.30 6.47
CA ALA A 19 17.95 3.26 7.41
C ALA A 19 17.19 3.33 8.74
N ASP A 20 17.16 4.50 9.37
CA ASP A 20 16.53 4.69 10.68
C ASP A 20 15.00 4.67 10.62
N LEU A 21 14.42 5.06 9.48
CA LEU A 21 12.97 5.14 9.30
C LEU A 21 12.35 3.81 8.88
N ARG A 22 13.14 2.90 8.29
CA ARG A 22 12.63 1.67 7.68
C ARG A 22 12.10 0.69 8.72
N GLY A 23 12.81 0.49 9.83
CA GLY A 23 12.39 -0.40 10.91
C GLY A 23 11.02 -0.02 11.48
N PRO A 24 10.86 1.21 12.01
CA PRO A 24 9.58 1.68 12.55
C PRO A 24 8.43 1.68 11.52
N TYR A 25 8.74 1.85 10.24
CA TYR A 25 7.74 1.71 9.18
C TYR A 25 7.26 0.25 9.03
N LEU A 26 8.20 -0.70 9.00
CA LEU A 26 7.86 -2.12 8.84
C LEU A 26 7.06 -2.66 10.04
N GLU A 27 7.42 -2.25 11.26
CA GLU A 27 6.66 -2.60 12.47
C GLU A 27 5.21 -2.09 12.40
N ARG A 28 5.01 -0.84 11.99
CA ARG A 28 3.68 -0.26 11.77
C ARG A 28 2.88 -1.02 10.71
N MET A 29 3.52 -1.44 9.63
CA MET A 29 2.86 -2.23 8.57
C MET A 29 2.46 -3.63 9.04
N GLN A 30 3.30 -4.29 9.86
CA GLN A 30 2.95 -5.57 10.46
C GLN A 30 1.76 -5.43 11.42
N ALA A 31 1.76 -4.43 12.29
CA ALA A 31 0.64 -4.16 13.19
C ALA A 31 -0.66 -3.84 12.44
N ALA A 32 -0.59 -3.06 11.37
CA ALA A 32 -1.73 -2.76 10.52
C ALA A 32 -2.27 -4.01 9.82
N ALA A 33 -1.40 -4.92 9.35
CA ALA A 33 -1.82 -6.17 8.74
C ALA A 33 -2.59 -7.08 9.72
N LEU A 34 -2.18 -7.12 10.99
CA LEU A 34 -2.90 -7.86 12.04
C LEU A 34 -4.27 -7.24 12.38
N THR A 35 -4.39 -5.92 12.28
CA THR A 35 -5.65 -5.20 12.51
C THR A 35 -6.64 -5.39 11.35
N GLY A 36 -6.11 -5.62 10.14
CA GLY A 36 -6.90 -5.76 8.93
C GLY A 36 -7.37 -4.43 8.34
N PRO A 37 -8.05 -4.44 7.17
CA PRO A 37 -8.44 -3.22 6.48
C PRO A 37 -9.46 -2.39 7.26
N ALA A 38 -9.17 -1.09 7.45
CA ALA A 38 -10.06 -0.17 8.16
C ALA A 38 -11.47 -0.05 7.54
N ARG A 39 -11.60 -0.34 6.23
CA ARG A 39 -12.85 -0.19 5.46
C ARG A 39 -14.01 -1.07 5.94
N GLY A 40 -13.75 -2.11 6.74
CA GLY A 40 -14.82 -2.89 7.38
C GLY A 40 -15.74 -2.05 8.28
N HIS A 41 -15.29 -0.87 8.70
CA HIS A 41 -16.05 0.06 9.56
C HIS A 41 -16.71 1.23 8.79
N LEU A 42 -16.63 1.27 7.46
CA LEU A 42 -17.27 2.32 6.69
C LEU A 42 -18.80 2.13 6.66
N ALA A 43 -19.55 3.23 6.73
CA ALA A 43 -21.00 3.18 6.51
C ALA A 43 -21.31 2.58 5.13
N CYS A 44 -22.38 1.79 5.03
CA CYS A 44 -22.75 1.03 3.84
C CYS A 44 -22.82 1.91 2.57
N GLY A 45 -23.26 3.17 2.71
CA GLY A 45 -23.28 4.14 1.60
C GLY A 45 -21.90 4.45 1.03
N ASN A 46 -20.88 4.62 1.87
CA ASN A 46 -19.51 4.91 1.43
C ASN A 46 -18.88 3.69 0.74
N GLN A 47 -19.18 2.48 1.24
CA GLN A 47 -18.73 1.24 0.61
C GLN A 47 -19.37 1.04 -0.77
N ALA A 48 -20.68 1.28 -0.88
CA ALA A 48 -21.41 1.15 -2.14
C ALA A 48 -20.85 2.07 -3.23
N HIS A 49 -20.58 3.34 -2.91
CA HIS A 49 -19.98 4.28 -3.87
C HIS A 49 -18.56 3.87 -4.27
N ALA A 50 -17.73 3.46 -3.30
CA ALA A 50 -16.34 3.09 -3.57
C ALA A 50 -16.24 1.86 -4.50
N TYR A 51 -17.12 0.88 -4.36
CA TYR A 51 -17.03 -0.37 -5.11
C TYR A 51 -17.84 -0.37 -6.42
N ALA A 52 -18.76 0.58 -6.62
CA ALA A 52 -19.68 0.59 -7.76
C ALA A 52 -18.96 0.50 -9.11
N ALA A 53 -17.84 1.21 -9.26
CA ALA A 53 -17.06 1.30 -10.49
C ALA A 53 -15.95 0.24 -10.63
N MET A 54 -15.77 -0.64 -9.65
CA MET A 54 -14.59 -1.52 -9.55
C MET A 54 -14.72 -2.83 -10.35
N LEU A 55 -15.55 -2.86 -11.41
CA LEU A 55 -15.73 -3.97 -12.36
C LEU A 55 -15.48 -5.37 -11.77
N GLU A 56 -14.42 -6.07 -12.19
CA GLU A 56 -14.07 -7.42 -11.76
C GLU A 56 -13.61 -7.48 -10.30
N ASP A 57 -13.02 -6.40 -9.78
CA ASP A 57 -12.52 -6.28 -8.41
C ASP A 57 -13.62 -6.05 -7.37
N LYS A 58 -14.85 -5.72 -7.80
CA LYS A 58 -15.99 -5.38 -6.92
C LYS A 58 -16.27 -6.46 -5.87
N ALA A 59 -16.26 -7.74 -6.26
CA ALA A 59 -16.53 -8.85 -5.35
C ALA A 59 -15.45 -8.97 -4.26
N ALA A 60 -14.17 -8.93 -4.65
CA ALA A 60 -13.05 -8.98 -3.72
C ALA A 60 -13.02 -7.79 -2.73
N LEU A 61 -13.44 -6.61 -3.20
CA LEU A 61 -13.56 -5.42 -2.38
C LEU A 61 -14.70 -5.52 -1.36
N ALA A 62 -15.87 -6.03 -1.79
CA ALA A 62 -17.05 -6.22 -0.95
C ALA A 62 -16.83 -7.26 0.16
N GLU A 63 -16.02 -8.29 -0.09
CA GLU A 63 -15.66 -9.30 0.90
C GLU A 63 -14.66 -8.80 1.96
N GLY A 64 -14.06 -7.61 1.78
CA GLY A 64 -13.30 -6.90 2.82
C GLY A 64 -11.92 -7.49 3.16
N ARG A 65 -11.42 -8.49 2.43
CA ARG A 65 -10.21 -9.25 2.82
C ARG A 65 -8.91 -8.77 2.17
N VAL A 66 -8.96 -8.12 1.01
CA VAL A 66 -7.76 -7.75 0.25
C VAL A 66 -7.28 -6.32 0.61
N PRO A 67 -5.99 -6.06 0.88
CA PRO A 67 -5.50 -4.70 1.12
C PRO A 67 -5.46 -3.88 -0.18
N ASN A 68 -5.62 -2.55 -0.06
CA ASN A 68 -5.39 -1.62 -1.18
C ASN A 68 -3.97 -1.06 -1.08
N ILE A 69 -3.25 -1.01 -2.20
CA ILE A 69 -1.90 -0.41 -2.28
C ILE A 69 -2.01 0.94 -3.00
N GLY A 70 -1.76 2.02 -2.27
CA GLY A 70 -1.63 3.35 -2.86
C GLY A 70 -0.23 3.54 -3.47
N ILE A 71 -0.16 3.81 -4.77
CA ILE A 71 1.08 4.16 -5.46
C ILE A 71 1.09 5.67 -5.67
N VAL A 72 1.92 6.38 -4.90
CA VAL A 72 2.11 7.83 -5.05
C VAL A 72 3.17 8.05 -6.13
N THR A 73 2.74 8.46 -7.32
CA THR A 73 3.62 8.65 -8.49
C THR A 73 4.14 10.08 -8.64
N ALA A 74 3.54 11.05 -7.95
CA ALA A 74 3.97 12.44 -7.95
C ALA A 74 4.49 12.84 -6.57
N TYR A 75 5.73 13.33 -6.54
CA TYR A 75 6.25 14.18 -5.48
C TYR A 75 6.45 15.55 -6.12
N ASN A 76 5.60 16.52 -5.73
CA ASN A 76 5.85 17.92 -6.05
C ASN A 76 7.01 18.44 -5.19
#